data_AF-A0A6M5YC04-F1
#
_entry.id   AF-A0A6M5YC04-F1
#
_cell.length_a   1.000
_cell.length_b   1.000
_cell.length_c   1.000
_cell.angle_alpha   90.00
_cell.angle_beta   90.00
_cell.angle_gamma   90.00
#
_symmetry.space_group_name_H-M   'P 1'
#
loop_
_entity.id
_entity.type
_entity.pdbx_description
1 polymer ?
#
loop_
_entity_poly.entity_id
_entity_poly.type
_entity_poly.pdbx_seq_one_letter_code
_entity_poly.pdbx_strand_id
1 'polypeptide(L)'
;MIEENMPSHYIHYLPRRAYLRFLNDKQSPNFEQQDRSHTKDVDEPWYAEDQRLDSGFLRPTYHITRSNSGPAEAIKPGDTIWIISQLFSPWGHLPPALDAKVDVQEVINQQDGTIKFIAAASSIWFPLADISKILNELYTVPKIGQPTHLMSDKNKPVGIYLQSIRKLESSTRLLEWSNKLKKRDFKFISYRIKDGTECAYKCAQKLLKKKKAVYWDRWSLPRRLVERRETVDDKALNLTLESVISDPKCSTVYGIESPLYSDPTSYAQREATLAKQLGKYLSVPC
;
A
#
# COMPACT_ATOMS: atom_id res chain seq x y z
N MET A 1 12.87 5.91 39.44
CA MET A 1 12.86 6.47 38.07
C MET A 1 11.95 5.58 37.25
N ILE A 2 10.80 6.09 36.83
CA ILE A 2 9.94 5.36 35.90
C ILE A 2 10.64 5.54 34.55
N GLU A 3 11.29 4.48 34.03
CA GLU A 3 11.66 4.46 32.62
C GLU A 3 10.36 4.66 31.84
N GLU A 4 10.17 5.85 31.27
CA GLU A 4 9.18 6.02 30.21
C GLU A 4 9.60 5.07 29.10
N ASN A 5 8.93 3.93 29.06
CA ASN A 5 9.24 2.83 28.19
C ASN A 5 8.93 3.31 26.77
N MET A 6 9.95 3.82 26.07
CA MET A 6 9.83 4.39 24.75
C MET A 6 9.06 3.42 23.83
N PRO A 7 8.13 3.92 23.00
CA PRO A 7 7.39 3.09 22.06
C PRO A 7 8.29 2.15 21.27
N SER A 8 7.95 0.86 21.26
CA SER A 8 8.66 -0.10 20.41
C SER A 8 8.20 0.02 18.97
N HIS A 9 9.12 -0.23 18.05
CA HIS A 9 8.82 -0.22 16.62
C HIS A 9 8.97 -1.61 16.02
N TYR A 10 8.01 -1.95 15.19
CA TYR A 10 7.92 -3.23 14.49
C TYR A 10 7.83 -2.98 13.00
N ILE A 11 8.25 -3.96 12.21
CA ILE A 11 8.20 -3.91 10.75
C ILE A 11 7.56 -5.19 10.23
N HIS A 12 6.67 -5.04 9.25
CA HIS A 12 5.97 -6.14 8.62
C HIS A 12 5.90 -5.92 7.11
N TYR A 13 5.88 -7.02 6.35
CA TYR A 13 5.75 -6.96 4.91
C TYR A 13 4.39 -7.50 4.46
N LEU A 14 3.72 -6.73 3.61
CA LEU A 14 2.48 -7.15 2.96
C LEU A 14 2.66 -7.02 1.43
N PRO A 15 2.77 -8.12 0.66
CA PRO A 15 3.03 -8.03 -0.78
C PRO A 15 1.87 -7.34 -1.50
N ARG A 16 2.09 -6.39 -2.41
CA ARG A 16 1.01 -5.79 -3.24
C ARG A 16 0.96 -6.47 -4.61
N ARG A 17 -0.22 -6.63 -5.20
CA ARG A 17 -0.38 -7.27 -6.52
C ARG A 17 -1.22 -6.42 -7.47
N ALA A 18 -0.72 -6.21 -8.69
CA ALA A 18 -1.52 -5.65 -9.78
C ALA A 18 -2.20 -6.79 -10.55
N TYR A 19 -3.49 -7.03 -10.28
CA TYR A 19 -4.28 -8.03 -11.01
C TYR A 19 -4.86 -7.45 -12.31
N LEU A 20 -4.66 -8.18 -13.42
CA LEU A 20 -5.27 -7.96 -14.74
C LEU A 20 -6.61 -8.70 -14.88
N ARG A 21 -7.52 -8.61 -13.89
CA ARG A 21 -8.81 -9.33 -13.96
C ARG A 21 -9.92 -8.54 -14.68
N PHE A 22 -9.57 -7.61 -15.56
CA PHE A 22 -10.53 -6.86 -16.39
C PHE A 22 -10.36 -7.11 -17.89
N LEU A 23 -9.38 -7.94 -18.30
CA LEU A 23 -9.29 -8.46 -19.66
C LEU A 23 -10.21 -9.68 -19.76
N ASN A 24 -11.48 -9.39 -20.08
CA ASN A 24 -12.52 -10.24 -20.67
C ASN A 24 -12.74 -11.67 -20.17
N ASP A 25 -14.01 -11.91 -19.79
CA ASP A 25 -14.77 -13.07 -20.22
C ASP A 25 -14.26 -13.62 -21.57
N LYS A 26 -13.81 -14.88 -21.56
CA LYS A 26 -13.58 -15.70 -22.76
C LYS A 26 -12.55 -15.13 -23.76
N GLN A 27 -11.24 -15.16 -23.46
CA GLN A 27 -10.17 -15.38 -24.46
C GLN A 27 -8.75 -15.28 -23.86
N SER A 28 -8.34 -16.30 -23.10
CA SER A 28 -6.91 -16.59 -22.92
C SER A 28 -6.73 -18.11 -22.87
N PRO A 29 -6.35 -18.76 -23.98
CA PRO A 29 -6.28 -20.21 -24.06
C PRO A 29 -5.14 -20.86 -23.27
N ASN A 30 -4.26 -20.08 -22.61
CA ASN A 30 -3.04 -20.61 -22.00
C ASN A 30 -2.85 -20.25 -20.51
N PHE A 31 -3.94 -19.97 -19.77
CA PHE A 31 -3.90 -19.84 -18.31
C PHE A 31 -4.71 -20.92 -17.58
N GLU A 32 -5.07 -22.00 -18.27
CA GLU A 32 -5.61 -23.20 -17.64
C GLU A 32 -4.48 -24.19 -17.31
N GLN A 33 -3.75 -24.00 -16.20
CA GLN A 33 -3.19 -25.14 -15.43
C GLN A 33 -2.49 -24.81 -14.11
N GLN A 34 -2.64 -23.63 -13.51
CA GLN A 34 -2.27 -23.46 -12.11
C GLN A 34 -3.42 -22.87 -11.30
N ASP A 35 -3.90 -23.72 -10.39
CA ASP A 35 -4.80 -23.45 -9.27
C ASP A 35 -6.32 -23.61 -9.51
N ARG A 36 -6.73 -24.82 -9.90
CA ARG A 36 -8.11 -25.32 -9.72
C ARG A 36 -8.30 -25.88 -8.30
N SER A 37 -7.97 -25.11 -7.25
CA SER A 37 -8.25 -25.50 -5.86
C SER A 37 -9.02 -24.45 -5.04
N HIS A 38 -9.50 -23.37 -5.64
CA HIS A 38 -10.27 -22.32 -4.95
C HIS A 38 -11.59 -21.98 -5.65
N THR A 39 -12.41 -23.00 -5.94
CA THR A 39 -13.86 -22.84 -6.06
C THR A 39 -14.50 -23.08 -4.69
N LYS A 40 -14.38 -22.10 -3.80
CA LYS A 40 -15.28 -21.90 -2.66
C LYS A 40 -15.66 -20.43 -2.65
N ASP A 41 -16.95 -20.20 -2.89
CA ASP A 41 -17.75 -19.00 -2.71
C ASP A 41 -17.14 -17.63 -3.05
N VAL A 42 -17.65 -17.07 -4.15
CA VAL A 42 -17.50 -15.67 -4.54
C VAL A 42 -18.38 -14.75 -3.67
N ASP A 43 -19.33 -15.30 -2.91
CA ASP A 43 -20.36 -14.54 -2.21
C ASP A 43 -20.03 -14.17 -0.75
N GLU A 44 -18.95 -14.68 -0.16
CA GLU A 44 -18.41 -14.11 1.08
C GLU A 44 -16.88 -14.17 1.08
N PRO A 45 -16.17 -13.09 0.71
CA PRO A 45 -14.76 -13.02 1.00
C PRO A 45 -14.62 -13.06 2.53
N TRP A 46 -14.08 -14.17 3.03
CA TRP A 46 -13.66 -14.51 4.41
C TRP A 46 -12.96 -13.37 5.23
N TYR A 47 -12.70 -12.21 4.62
CA TYR A 47 -12.05 -11.04 5.22
C TYR A 47 -12.92 -9.78 5.28
N ALA A 48 -14.18 -9.84 4.85
CA ALA A 48 -15.12 -8.74 4.98
C ALA A 48 -15.71 -8.73 6.40
N GLU A 49 -14.89 -8.33 7.38
CA GLU A 49 -15.52 -7.73 8.57
C GLU A 49 -16.39 -6.57 8.08
N ASP A 50 -17.65 -6.51 8.54
CA ASP A 50 -18.55 -5.40 8.26
C ASP A 50 -17.90 -4.10 8.69
N GLN A 51 -17.38 -3.39 7.71
CA GLN A 51 -16.78 -2.08 7.86
C GLN A 51 -17.63 -1.09 7.13
N ARG A 52 -17.67 0.13 7.65
CA ARG A 52 -18.21 1.23 6.87
C ARG A 52 -17.47 1.29 5.53
N LEU A 53 -18.24 1.47 4.47
CA LEU A 53 -17.77 1.46 3.09
C LEU A 53 -16.73 2.57 2.80
N ASP A 54 -16.62 3.56 3.68
CA ASP A 54 -15.66 4.68 3.67
C ASP A 54 -14.42 4.48 4.54
N SER A 55 -14.37 3.41 5.35
CA SER A 55 -13.27 3.17 6.29
C SER A 55 -11.94 2.99 5.59
N GLY A 56 -10.89 3.58 6.14
CA GLY A 56 -9.52 3.34 5.69
C GLY A 56 -9.02 4.25 4.57
N PHE A 57 -9.86 5.09 3.96
CA PHE A 57 -9.43 5.95 2.84
C PHE A 57 -8.40 7.01 3.24
N LEU A 58 -8.64 7.71 4.35
CA LEU A 58 -7.76 8.80 4.80
C LEU A 58 -6.52 8.29 5.55
N ARG A 59 -6.67 7.18 6.28
CA ARG A 59 -5.63 6.58 7.11
C ARG A 59 -5.89 5.09 7.33
N PRO A 60 -4.87 4.30 7.68
CA PRO A 60 -5.08 2.95 8.18
C PRO A 60 -6.01 2.98 9.40
N THR A 61 -6.97 2.07 9.46
CA THR A 61 -7.90 1.88 10.59
C THR A 61 -7.48 0.75 11.50
N TYR A 62 -6.81 -0.27 10.96
CA TYR A 62 -6.21 -1.36 11.74
C TYR A 62 -5.20 -2.14 10.88
N HIS A 63 -4.44 -3.01 11.53
CA HIS A 63 -3.61 -4.05 10.90
C HIS A 63 -3.92 -5.41 11.53
N ILE A 64 -4.11 -6.46 10.73
CA ILE A 64 -4.33 -7.84 11.22
C ILE A 64 -3.14 -8.71 10.83
N THR A 65 -2.74 -9.59 11.74
CA THR A 65 -1.75 -10.64 11.50
C THR A 65 -2.24 -11.98 12.03
N ARG A 66 -1.84 -13.06 11.32
CA ARG A 66 -2.02 -14.44 11.80
C ARG A 66 -0.87 -14.91 12.69
N SER A 67 0.22 -14.14 12.75
CA SER A 67 1.33 -14.43 13.65
C SER A 67 0.90 -14.09 15.08
N ASN A 68 0.59 -15.09 15.88
CA ASN A 68 0.16 -14.95 17.27
C ASN A 68 1.26 -15.27 18.28
N SER A 69 2.51 -15.26 17.83
CA SER A 69 3.69 -15.52 18.66
C SER A 69 4.85 -14.60 18.30
N GLY A 70 5.84 -14.54 19.18
CA GLY A 70 7.09 -13.80 18.96
C GLY A 70 6.87 -12.28 18.97
N PRO A 71 7.51 -11.51 18.08
CA PRO A 71 7.39 -10.05 18.09
C PRO A 71 5.96 -9.54 17.92
N ALA A 72 5.07 -10.29 17.26
CA ALA A 72 3.69 -9.88 17.05
C ALA A 72 2.85 -9.87 18.35
N GLU A 73 3.06 -10.85 19.22
CA GLU A 73 2.39 -10.96 20.52
C GLU A 73 2.86 -9.89 21.52
N ALA A 74 4.10 -9.41 21.35
CA ALA A 74 4.69 -8.39 22.22
C ALA A 74 4.25 -6.96 21.91
N ILE A 75 3.49 -6.74 20.82
CA ILE A 75 3.02 -5.42 20.41
C ILE A 75 1.91 -4.97 21.36
N LYS A 76 2.01 -3.74 21.86
CA LYS A 76 1.03 -3.15 22.79
C LYS A 76 0.59 -1.75 22.32
N PRO A 77 -0.48 -1.18 22.91
CA PRO A 77 -0.85 0.21 22.68
C PRO A 77 0.33 1.16 22.90
N GLY A 78 0.48 2.13 22.01
CA GLY A 78 1.60 3.08 21.96
C GLY A 78 2.72 2.66 20.99
N ASP A 79 2.86 1.38 20.65
CA ASP A 79 3.86 0.92 19.68
C ASP A 79 3.52 1.31 18.23
N THR A 80 4.49 1.20 17.32
CA THR A 80 4.28 1.45 15.89
C THR A 80 4.62 0.23 15.05
N ILE A 81 3.76 -0.10 14.08
CA ILE A 81 4.02 -1.09 13.03
C ILE A 81 4.24 -0.35 11.70
N TRP A 82 5.43 -0.52 11.12
CA TRP A 82 5.78 -0.05 9.79
C TRP A 82 5.45 -1.12 8.75
N ILE A 83 4.59 -0.80 7.80
CA ILE A 83 4.20 -1.72 6.73
C ILE A 83 5.02 -1.42 5.49
N ILE A 84 5.82 -2.40 5.08
CA ILE A 84 6.54 -2.39 3.81
C ILE A 84 5.76 -3.23 2.81
N SER A 85 5.67 -2.73 1.59
CA SER A 85 5.06 -3.46 0.50
C SER A 85 5.97 -3.44 -0.72
N GLN A 86 5.77 -4.40 -1.61
CA GLN A 86 6.37 -4.41 -2.93
C GLN A 86 5.32 -4.84 -3.94
N LEU A 87 5.18 -4.09 -5.03
CA LEU A 87 4.16 -4.36 -6.04
C LEU A 87 4.72 -5.28 -7.12
N PHE A 88 4.09 -6.44 -7.28
CA PHE A 88 4.36 -7.41 -8.35
C PHE A 88 3.28 -7.35 -9.42
N SER A 89 3.70 -7.44 -10.68
CA SER A 89 2.83 -7.42 -11.85
C SER A 89 3.39 -8.32 -12.95
N PRO A 90 2.59 -8.68 -13.97
CA PRO A 90 3.09 -9.38 -15.17
C PRO A 90 4.19 -8.62 -15.92
N TRP A 91 4.29 -7.29 -15.74
CA TRP A 91 5.28 -6.44 -16.42
C TRP A 91 6.55 -6.20 -15.59
N GLY A 92 6.68 -6.88 -14.45
CA GLY A 92 7.81 -6.76 -13.53
C GLY A 92 7.40 -6.35 -12.13
N HIS A 93 8.38 -5.91 -11.35
CA HIS A 93 8.20 -5.47 -9.96
C HIS A 93 8.64 -4.02 -9.78
N LEU A 94 7.94 -3.30 -8.92
CA LEU A 94 8.37 -1.98 -8.45
C LEU A 94 9.32 -2.14 -7.25
N PRO A 95 10.15 -1.13 -6.92
CA PRO A 95 10.95 -1.17 -5.71
C PRO A 95 10.06 -1.33 -4.47
N PRO A 96 10.60 -1.90 -3.37
CA PRO A 96 9.91 -1.86 -2.09
C PRO A 96 9.67 -0.41 -1.66
N ALA A 97 8.57 -0.20 -0.95
CA ALA A 97 8.19 1.10 -0.46
C ALA A 97 7.47 0.99 0.89
N LEU A 98 7.51 2.09 1.64
CA LEU A 98 6.71 2.25 2.84
C LEU A 98 5.25 2.41 2.40
N ASP A 99 4.39 1.50 2.81
CA ASP A 99 2.96 1.50 2.49
C ASP A 99 2.19 2.27 3.55
N ALA A 100 2.41 1.90 4.82
CA ALA A 100 1.73 2.51 5.96
C ALA A 100 2.61 2.61 7.21
N LYS A 101 2.23 3.55 8.06
CA LYS A 101 2.60 3.59 9.47
C LYS A 101 1.33 3.37 10.29
N VAL A 102 1.32 2.35 11.12
CA VAL A 102 0.22 2.05 12.05
C VAL A 102 0.71 2.30 13.47
N ASP A 103 0.25 3.40 14.06
CA ASP A 103 0.43 3.63 15.49
C ASP A 103 -0.66 2.86 16.22
N VAL A 104 -0.28 1.97 17.14
CA VAL A 104 -1.21 1.03 17.77
C VAL A 104 -1.95 1.75 18.90
N GLN A 105 -3.27 1.83 18.77
CA GLN A 105 -4.16 2.36 19.80
C GLN A 105 -4.68 1.26 20.72
N GLU A 106 -5.02 0.10 20.15
CA GLU A 106 -5.61 -1.02 20.86
C GLU A 106 -5.19 -2.34 20.20
N VAL A 107 -5.14 -3.41 20.99
CA VAL A 107 -4.81 -4.77 20.53
C VAL A 107 -5.98 -5.69 20.89
N ILE A 108 -6.56 -6.32 19.88
CA ILE A 108 -7.70 -7.23 20.02
C ILE A 108 -7.25 -8.61 19.55
N ASN A 109 -7.28 -9.59 20.47
CA ASN A 109 -7.06 -10.99 20.13
C ASN A 109 -8.40 -11.59 19.67
N GLN A 110 -8.46 -12.02 18.41
CA GLN A 110 -9.67 -12.58 17.82
C GLN A 110 -9.81 -14.07 18.16
N GLN A 111 -11.04 -14.58 18.15
CA GLN A 111 -11.34 -15.98 18.47
C GLN A 111 -10.71 -16.95 17.46
N ASP A 112 -10.45 -16.50 16.23
CA ASP A 112 -9.80 -17.28 15.17
C ASP A 112 -8.27 -17.37 15.34
N GLY A 113 -7.73 -16.83 16.44
CA GLY A 113 -6.31 -16.84 16.76
C GLY A 113 -5.50 -15.74 16.06
N THR A 114 -6.14 -14.81 15.36
CA THR A 114 -5.46 -13.64 14.79
C THR A 114 -5.38 -12.48 15.78
N ILE A 115 -4.42 -11.58 15.56
CA ILE A 115 -4.26 -10.36 16.35
C ILE A 115 -4.60 -9.17 15.47
N LYS A 116 -5.50 -8.32 15.96
CA LYS A 116 -5.93 -7.07 15.33
C LYS A 116 -5.40 -5.87 16.11
N PHE A 117 -4.59 -5.06 15.44
CA PHE A 117 -4.03 -3.82 15.97
C PHE A 117 -4.85 -2.64 15.45
N ILE A 118 -5.68 -2.03 16.30
CA ILE A 118 -6.46 -0.84 15.96
C ILE A 118 -5.51 0.35 15.81
N ALA A 119 -5.67 1.10 14.74
CA ALA A 119 -4.79 2.19 14.37
C ALA A 119 -5.23 3.53 14.98
N ALA A 120 -4.32 4.20 15.67
CA ALA A 120 -4.51 5.55 16.18
C ALA A 120 -4.65 6.58 15.05
N ALA A 121 -5.22 7.74 15.37
CA ALA A 121 -5.43 8.84 14.43
C ALA A 121 -4.16 9.35 13.72
N SER A 122 -2.99 9.15 14.33
CA SER A 122 -1.67 9.50 13.79
C SER A 122 -1.14 8.52 12.72
N SER A 123 -1.86 7.43 12.46
CA SER A 123 -1.52 6.44 11.42
C SER A 123 -1.72 7.01 10.01
N ILE A 124 -0.88 6.61 9.05
CA ILE A 124 -0.78 7.27 7.74
C ILE A 124 -0.51 6.27 6.62
N TRP A 125 -1.13 6.49 5.46
CA TRP A 125 -0.75 5.90 4.17
C TRP A 125 0.32 6.73 3.48
N PHE A 126 1.28 6.09 2.86
CA PHE A 126 2.36 6.77 2.13
C PHE A 126 2.20 6.63 0.62
N PRO A 127 2.56 7.67 -0.16
CA PRO A 127 2.70 7.52 -1.60
C PRO A 127 3.85 6.55 -1.90
N LEU A 128 3.78 5.90 -3.06
CA LEU A 128 4.80 4.99 -3.54
C LEU A 128 6.13 5.73 -3.75
N ALA A 129 7.14 5.36 -2.97
CA ALA A 129 8.50 5.88 -3.08
C ALA A 129 9.51 4.82 -2.63
N ASP A 130 10.57 4.64 -3.42
CA ASP A 130 11.60 3.63 -3.18
C ASP A 130 12.27 3.82 -1.82
N ILE A 131 12.16 2.80 -0.95
CA ILE A 131 12.74 2.76 0.40
C ILE A 131 13.92 1.78 0.49
N SER A 132 14.37 1.17 -0.61
CA SER A 132 15.37 0.09 -0.62
C SER A 132 16.63 0.44 0.15
N LYS A 133 17.14 1.68 0.01
CA LYS A 133 18.33 2.14 0.74
C LYS A 133 18.13 2.09 2.26
N ILE A 134 16.98 2.54 2.74
CA ILE A 134 16.70 2.58 4.18
C ILE A 134 16.58 1.15 4.72
N LEU A 135 15.91 0.24 4.00
CA LEU A 135 15.77 -1.16 4.45
C LEU A 135 17.11 -1.86 4.68
N ASN A 136 18.11 -1.55 3.85
CA ASN A 136 19.47 -2.11 3.99
C ASN A 136 20.22 -1.57 5.22
N GLU A 137 19.78 -0.45 5.79
CA GLU A 137 20.38 0.19 6.97
C GLU A 137 19.67 -0.24 8.27
N LEU A 138 18.59 -1.02 8.20
CA LEU A 138 17.82 -1.43 9.38
C LEU A 138 18.36 -2.69 10.04
N TYR A 139 18.20 -2.76 11.36
CA TYR A 139 18.48 -3.92 12.19
C TYR A 139 17.23 -4.37 12.93
N THR A 140 17.14 -5.68 13.16
CA THR A 140 16.06 -6.31 13.91
C THR A 140 16.59 -6.98 15.16
N VAL A 141 15.80 -6.97 16.22
CA VAL A 141 16.13 -7.58 17.50
C VAL A 141 15.53 -8.99 17.54
N PRO A 142 16.36 -10.06 17.57
CA PRO A 142 15.86 -11.41 17.77
C PRO A 142 15.43 -11.62 19.23
N LYS A 143 14.71 -12.72 19.51
CA LYS A 143 14.34 -13.09 20.89
C LYS A 143 15.56 -13.39 21.76
N ILE A 144 16.60 -13.96 21.15
CA ILE A 144 17.88 -14.33 21.78
C ILE A 144 18.99 -13.97 20.79
N GLY A 145 20.05 -13.34 21.28
CA GLY A 145 21.23 -12.98 20.49
C GLY A 145 21.34 -11.49 20.19
N GLN A 146 22.35 -11.14 19.39
CA GLN A 146 22.63 -9.76 19.00
C GLN A 146 21.70 -9.28 17.88
N PRO A 147 21.44 -7.97 17.76
CA PRO A 147 20.75 -7.40 16.62
C PRO A 147 21.37 -7.83 15.29
N THR A 148 20.52 -8.14 14.31
CA THR A 148 20.95 -8.57 12.98
C THR A 148 20.41 -7.62 11.92
N HIS A 149 21.16 -7.45 10.82
CA HIS A 149 20.66 -6.70 9.67
C HIS A 149 19.32 -7.27 9.20
N LEU A 150 18.36 -6.39 8.96
CA LEU A 150 17.06 -6.76 8.42
C LEU A 150 17.20 -7.52 7.11
N MET A 151 18.08 -7.02 6.22
CA MET A 151 18.38 -7.63 4.93
C MET A 151 19.82 -8.11 4.91
N SER A 152 20.01 -9.44 4.89
CA SER A 152 21.35 -10.03 4.79
C SER A 152 21.90 -10.04 3.36
N ASP A 153 21.04 -9.96 2.35
CA ASP A 153 21.39 -9.88 0.93
C ASP A 153 20.48 -8.86 0.22
N LYS A 154 21.10 -7.80 -0.30
CA LYS A 154 20.42 -6.69 -0.98
C LYS A 154 19.77 -7.09 -2.30
N ASN A 155 20.14 -8.22 -2.89
CA ASN A 155 19.61 -8.69 -4.16
C ASN A 155 18.36 -9.57 -3.99
N LYS A 156 18.04 -9.99 -2.76
CA LYS A 156 16.87 -10.81 -2.48
C LYS A 156 15.61 -9.96 -2.27
N PRO A 157 14.43 -10.44 -2.69
CA PRO A 157 13.16 -9.76 -2.41
C PRO A 157 12.94 -9.53 -0.92
N VAL A 158 12.49 -8.33 -0.56
CA VAL A 158 12.26 -7.91 0.84
C VAL A 158 11.31 -8.87 1.58
N GLY A 159 10.32 -9.41 0.89
CA GLY A 159 9.35 -10.34 1.46
C GLY A 159 9.95 -11.63 2.04
N ILE A 160 11.16 -12.03 1.64
CA ILE A 160 11.85 -13.20 2.22
C ILE A 160 12.26 -12.92 3.67
N TYR A 161 12.65 -11.68 3.98
CA TYR A 161 13.14 -11.29 5.31
C TYR A 161 12.02 -10.98 6.31
N LEU A 162 10.87 -10.57 5.78
CA LEU A 162 9.72 -10.05 6.53
C LEU A 162 8.48 -10.95 6.41
N GLN A 163 8.67 -12.27 6.31
CA GLN A 163 7.57 -13.24 6.31
C GLN A 163 6.71 -13.19 7.58
N SER A 164 7.26 -12.67 8.68
CA SER A 164 6.56 -12.37 9.92
C SER A 164 6.99 -10.99 10.45
N ILE A 165 6.21 -10.47 11.40
CA ILE A 165 6.53 -9.20 12.06
C ILE A 165 7.88 -9.33 12.79
N ARG A 166 8.75 -8.32 12.62
CA ARG A 166 10.04 -8.21 13.31
C ARG A 166 10.06 -6.97 14.20
N LYS A 167 10.72 -7.05 15.36
CA LYS A 167 11.03 -5.88 16.19
C LYS A 167 12.26 -5.18 15.64
N LEU A 168 12.20 -3.87 15.45
CA LEU A 168 13.34 -3.06 15.04
C LEU A 168 14.21 -2.71 16.24
N GLU A 169 15.52 -2.65 16.04
CA GLU A 169 16.45 -2.09 17.03
C GLU A 169 16.23 -0.57 17.16
N SER A 170 16.05 0.10 16.03
CA SER A 170 15.79 1.55 15.97
C SER A 170 14.88 1.89 14.79
N SER A 171 14.02 2.90 14.99
CA SER A 171 13.12 3.43 13.96
C SER A 171 13.56 4.77 13.38
N THR A 172 14.69 5.33 13.84
CA THR A 172 15.14 6.69 13.49
C THR A 172 15.16 6.92 11.98
N ARG A 173 15.73 5.98 11.21
CA ARG A 173 15.81 6.08 9.74
C ARG A 173 14.45 6.03 9.06
N LEU A 174 13.50 5.24 9.58
CA LEU A 174 12.13 5.20 9.07
C LEU A 174 11.37 6.48 9.42
N LEU A 175 11.55 7.02 10.62
CA LEU A 175 10.97 8.30 11.04
C LEU A 175 11.48 9.44 10.16
N GLU A 176 12.79 9.56 9.96
CA GLU A 176 13.42 10.54 9.07
C GLU A 176 12.88 10.42 7.63
N TRP A 177 12.84 9.21 7.09
CA TRP A 177 12.31 8.96 5.75
C TRP A 177 10.82 9.33 5.65
N SER A 178 10.01 8.93 6.62
CA SER A 178 8.58 9.23 6.66
C SER A 178 8.31 10.74 6.73
N ASN A 179 9.07 11.47 7.54
CA ASN A 179 8.96 12.91 7.68
C ASN A 179 9.38 13.63 6.38
N LYS A 180 10.43 13.13 5.72
CA LYS A 180 10.83 13.61 4.41
C LYS A 180 9.74 13.36 3.37
N LEU A 181 9.15 12.17 3.35
CA LEU A 181 8.13 11.79 2.39
C LEU A 181 6.82 12.59 2.58
N LYS A 182 6.41 12.83 3.83
CA LYS A 182 5.25 13.68 4.15
C LYS A 182 5.37 15.12 3.62
N LYS A 183 6.59 15.65 3.56
CA LYS A 183 6.87 17.01 3.07
C LYS A 183 7.11 17.06 1.55
N ARG A 184 7.16 15.91 0.89
CA ARG A 184 7.57 15.79 -0.49
C ARG A 184 6.38 15.94 -1.43
N ASP A 185 6.60 16.65 -2.53
CA ASP A 185 5.68 16.63 -3.66
C ASP A 185 5.56 15.22 -4.25
N PHE A 186 4.35 14.87 -4.66
CA PHE A 186 4.07 13.61 -5.33
C PHE A 186 3.39 13.85 -6.69
N LYS A 187 3.45 12.80 -7.51
CA LYS A 187 2.81 12.75 -8.83
C LYS A 187 1.62 11.81 -8.76
N PHE A 188 0.46 12.25 -9.20
CA PHE A 188 -0.73 11.41 -9.26
C PHE A 188 -0.79 10.71 -10.62
N ILE A 189 -1.15 9.42 -10.64
CA ILE A 189 -1.41 8.68 -11.89
C ILE A 189 -2.90 8.42 -12.01
N SER A 190 -3.53 9.08 -12.98
CA SER A 190 -4.91 8.85 -13.37
C SER A 190 -4.93 7.94 -14.59
N TYR A 191 -5.69 6.85 -14.54
CA TYR A 191 -5.74 5.87 -15.63
C TYR A 191 -7.05 5.11 -15.59
N ARG A 192 -7.38 4.48 -16.72
CA ARG A 192 -8.51 3.56 -16.79
C ARG A 192 -8.05 2.15 -16.44
N ILE A 193 -8.68 1.54 -15.44
CA ILE A 193 -8.32 0.17 -15.03
C ILE A 193 -8.51 -0.86 -16.16
N LYS A 194 -9.54 -0.71 -16.99
CA LYS A 194 -9.91 -1.67 -18.04
C LYS A 194 -8.79 -1.89 -19.07
N ASP A 195 -8.04 -0.85 -19.42
CA ASP A 195 -7.13 -0.81 -20.58
C ASP A 195 -5.84 -0.01 -20.34
N GLY A 196 -5.78 0.89 -19.34
CA GLY A 196 -4.62 1.73 -19.05
C GLY A 196 -3.67 1.20 -17.96
N THR A 197 -3.95 0.05 -17.33
CA THR A 197 -3.18 -0.43 -16.15
C THR A 197 -1.70 -0.66 -16.47
N GLU A 198 -1.36 -1.21 -17.63
CA GLU A 198 0.04 -1.44 -18.03
C GLU A 198 0.81 -0.14 -18.19
N CYS A 199 0.22 0.84 -18.89
CA CYS A 199 0.82 2.14 -19.11
C CYS A 199 0.97 2.92 -17.79
N ALA A 200 -0.01 2.82 -16.88
CA ALA A 200 0.08 3.37 -15.54
C ALA A 200 1.26 2.77 -14.76
N TYR A 201 1.43 1.45 -14.81
CA TYR A 201 2.57 0.76 -14.21
C TYR A 201 3.91 1.27 -14.78
N LYS A 202 4.04 1.33 -16.11
CA LYS A 202 5.25 1.83 -16.78
C LYS A 202 5.53 3.30 -16.44
N CYS A 203 4.48 4.12 -16.30
CA CYS A 203 4.58 5.51 -15.85
C CYS A 203 5.12 5.59 -14.41
N ALA A 204 4.53 4.83 -13.47
CA ALA A 204 5.01 4.74 -12.10
C ALA A 204 6.48 4.32 -12.04
N GLN A 205 6.87 3.30 -12.80
CA GLN A 205 8.25 2.83 -12.86
C GLN A 205 9.22 3.93 -13.35
N LYS A 206 8.85 4.68 -14.42
CA LYS A 206 9.66 5.81 -14.92
C LYS A 206 9.78 6.93 -13.87
N LEU A 207 8.71 7.25 -13.16
CA LEU A 207 8.71 8.27 -12.11
C LEU A 207 9.59 7.86 -10.92
N LEU A 208 9.53 6.60 -10.49
CA LEU A 208 10.35 6.05 -9.42
C LEU A 208 11.84 6.02 -9.80
N LYS A 209 12.19 5.69 -11.06
CA LYS A 209 13.58 5.81 -11.55
C LYS A 209 14.10 7.24 -11.47
N LYS A 210 13.23 8.24 -11.66
CA LYS A 210 13.52 9.68 -11.44
C LYS A 210 13.43 10.08 -9.95
N LYS A 211 13.41 9.10 -9.06
CA LYS A 211 13.29 9.21 -7.61
C LYS A 211 12.03 9.92 -7.13
N LYS A 212 10.97 10.08 -7.93
CA LYS A 212 9.75 10.80 -7.54
C LYS A 212 8.86 9.94 -6.62
N ALA A 213 8.05 10.60 -5.77
CA ALA A 213 6.97 9.94 -5.05
C ALA A 213 5.71 9.90 -5.93
N VAL A 214 4.96 8.81 -5.88
CA VAL A 214 3.83 8.55 -6.77
C VAL A 214 2.60 8.19 -5.96
N TYR A 215 1.53 8.96 -6.14
CA TYR A 215 0.21 8.51 -5.73
C TYR A 215 -0.41 7.71 -6.88
N TRP A 216 -0.54 6.41 -6.67
CA TRP A 216 -1.23 5.49 -7.57
C TRP A 216 -2.27 4.74 -6.75
N ASP A 217 -3.52 4.71 -7.18
CA ASP A 217 -4.64 4.09 -6.46
C ASP A 217 -4.32 2.68 -5.95
N ARG A 218 -3.76 1.80 -6.81
CA ARG A 218 -3.35 0.42 -6.51
C ARG A 218 -2.33 0.29 -5.40
N TRP A 219 -1.62 1.37 -5.11
CA TRP A 219 -0.71 1.47 -3.98
C TRP A 219 -1.35 2.17 -2.79
N SER A 220 -1.88 3.37 -3.02
CA SER A 220 -2.13 4.39 -2.00
C SER A 220 -3.53 4.25 -1.37
N LEU A 221 -4.39 3.41 -1.95
CA LEU A 221 -5.69 3.08 -1.38
C LEU A 221 -5.65 1.73 -0.63
N PRO A 222 -6.61 1.51 0.31
CA PRO A 222 -6.72 0.26 1.03
C PRO A 222 -6.78 -0.95 0.11
N ARG A 223 -6.06 -2.01 0.49
CA ARG A 223 -5.95 -3.26 -0.29
C ARG A 223 -7.29 -3.86 -0.67
N ARG A 224 -8.30 -3.70 0.19
CA ARG A 224 -9.66 -4.17 -0.08
C ARG A 224 -10.25 -3.62 -1.37
N LEU A 225 -9.97 -2.36 -1.68
CA LEU A 225 -10.46 -1.70 -2.90
C LEU A 225 -9.71 -2.20 -4.13
N VAL A 226 -8.38 -2.28 -4.03
CA VAL A 226 -7.51 -2.46 -5.21
C VAL A 226 -7.17 -3.92 -5.52
N GLU A 227 -7.29 -4.80 -4.53
CA GLU A 227 -6.97 -6.23 -4.65
C GLU A 227 -8.19 -7.14 -4.38
N ARG A 228 -9.05 -6.79 -3.41
CA ARG A 228 -10.14 -7.67 -2.95
C ARG A 228 -11.51 -7.34 -3.53
N ARG A 229 -11.65 -6.17 -4.18
CA ARG A 229 -12.91 -5.69 -4.78
C ARG A 229 -14.08 -5.65 -3.79
N GLU A 230 -13.80 -5.36 -2.52
CA GLU A 230 -14.87 -5.12 -1.54
C GLU A 230 -15.66 -3.86 -1.95
N THR A 231 -16.97 -3.87 -1.77
CA THR A 231 -17.84 -2.72 -2.04
C THR A 231 -17.36 -1.52 -1.23
N VAL A 232 -17.20 -0.37 -1.88
CA VAL A 232 -16.88 0.90 -1.22
C VAL A 232 -17.91 1.96 -1.60
N ASP A 233 -17.96 3.02 -0.80
CA ASP A 233 -18.82 4.16 -1.11
C ASP A 233 -18.15 5.01 -2.20
N ASP A 234 -18.79 5.05 -3.38
CA ASP A 234 -18.29 5.79 -4.54
C ASP A 234 -18.11 7.28 -4.25
N LYS A 235 -18.99 7.87 -3.43
CA LYS A 235 -18.89 9.28 -3.04
C LYS A 235 -17.67 9.52 -2.13
N ALA A 236 -17.41 8.65 -1.17
CA ALA A 236 -16.25 8.73 -0.28
C ALA A 236 -14.94 8.52 -1.06
N LEU A 237 -14.92 7.58 -2.01
CA LEU A 237 -13.78 7.39 -2.91
C LEU A 237 -13.53 8.64 -3.76
N ASN A 238 -14.58 9.18 -4.38
CA ASN A 238 -14.50 10.40 -5.17
C ASN A 238 -13.96 11.58 -4.37
N LEU A 239 -14.52 11.85 -3.19
CA LEU A 239 -14.05 12.92 -2.30
C LEU A 239 -12.59 12.73 -1.91
N THR A 240 -12.16 11.48 -1.68
CA THR A 240 -10.76 11.18 -1.35
C THR A 240 -9.83 11.49 -2.52
N LEU A 241 -10.17 11.04 -3.73
CA LEU A 241 -9.36 11.27 -4.93
C LEU A 241 -9.30 12.77 -5.29
N GLU A 242 -10.43 13.46 -5.23
CA GLU A 242 -10.51 14.91 -5.47
C GLU A 242 -9.68 15.70 -4.45
N SER A 243 -9.72 15.31 -3.17
CA SER A 243 -8.89 15.89 -2.12
C SER A 243 -7.39 15.70 -2.41
N VAL A 244 -6.98 14.49 -2.81
CA VAL A 244 -5.58 14.19 -3.14
C VAL A 244 -5.10 14.97 -4.37
N ILE A 245 -5.94 15.10 -5.41
CA ILE A 245 -5.60 15.89 -6.61
C ILE A 245 -5.49 17.38 -6.26
N SER A 246 -6.36 17.86 -5.38
CA SER A 246 -6.39 19.26 -4.95
C SER A 246 -5.24 19.60 -4.01
N ASP A 247 -4.68 18.63 -3.28
CA ASP A 247 -3.53 18.83 -2.38
C ASP A 247 -2.39 19.62 -3.09
N PRO A 248 -1.89 20.71 -2.49
CA PRO A 248 -0.77 21.47 -3.03
C PRO A 248 0.48 20.65 -3.35
N LYS A 249 0.73 19.55 -2.62
CA LYS A 249 1.85 18.62 -2.87
C LYS A 249 1.63 17.74 -4.09
N CYS A 250 0.38 17.57 -4.52
CA CYS A 250 0.08 16.98 -5.82
C CYS A 250 0.43 18.01 -6.90
N SER A 251 1.63 17.86 -7.45
CA SER A 251 2.21 18.85 -8.37
C SER A 251 1.91 18.55 -9.85
N THR A 252 1.57 17.31 -10.18
CA THR A 252 1.18 16.91 -11.54
C THR A 252 0.33 15.67 -11.50
N VAL A 253 -0.71 15.65 -12.32
CA VAL A 253 -1.56 14.50 -12.59
C VAL A 253 -1.21 13.96 -13.98
N TYR A 254 -0.63 12.77 -14.03
CA TYR A 254 -0.32 12.06 -15.26
C TYR A 254 -1.57 11.30 -15.70
N GLY A 255 -2.28 11.82 -16.69
CA GLY A 255 -3.44 11.17 -17.30
C GLY A 255 -2.98 10.17 -18.35
N ILE A 256 -3.19 8.88 -18.09
CA ILE A 256 -2.86 7.79 -19.00
C ILE A 256 -4.01 7.65 -20.02
N GLU A 257 -3.86 8.31 -21.16
CA GLU A 257 -4.89 8.45 -22.19
C GLU A 257 -5.00 7.19 -23.05
N SER A 258 -5.53 6.11 -22.48
CA SER A 258 -5.90 4.89 -23.20
C SER A 258 -7.26 5.03 -23.92
N PRO A 259 -7.64 4.13 -24.85
CA PRO A 259 -8.86 4.26 -25.64
C PRO A 259 -10.16 4.49 -24.84
N LEU A 260 -10.29 3.91 -23.64
CA LEU A 260 -11.45 4.06 -22.76
C LEU A 260 -11.26 5.12 -21.66
N TYR A 261 -10.19 5.91 -21.71
CA TYR A 261 -9.88 6.93 -20.70
C TYR A 261 -10.93 8.04 -20.67
N SER A 262 -11.42 8.45 -21.85
CA SER A 262 -12.38 9.55 -22.01
C SER A 262 -13.84 9.17 -21.73
N ASP A 263 -14.11 7.97 -21.21
CA ASP A 263 -15.46 7.54 -20.82
C ASP A 263 -16.04 8.53 -19.78
N PRO A 264 -17.12 9.28 -20.10
CA PRO A 264 -17.67 10.33 -19.24
C PRO A 264 -18.13 9.82 -17.87
N THR A 265 -18.44 8.53 -17.76
CA THR A 265 -18.89 7.91 -16.51
C THR A 265 -17.72 7.42 -15.64
N SER A 266 -16.50 7.47 -16.16
CA SER A 266 -15.33 6.93 -15.48
C SER A 266 -14.73 7.90 -14.45
N TYR A 267 -14.18 7.32 -13.37
CA TYR A 267 -13.36 8.06 -12.41
C TYR A 267 -12.20 8.80 -13.06
N ALA A 268 -11.54 8.15 -14.03
CA ALA A 268 -10.42 8.70 -14.77
C ALA A 268 -10.76 10.04 -15.46
N GLN A 269 -11.94 10.14 -16.06
CA GLN A 269 -12.38 11.38 -16.71
C GLN A 269 -12.71 12.49 -15.69
N ARG A 270 -13.27 12.15 -14.52
CA ARG A 270 -13.50 13.11 -13.42
C ARG A 270 -12.17 13.66 -12.89
N GLU A 271 -11.21 12.78 -12.61
CA GLU A 271 -9.85 13.14 -12.19
C GLU A 271 -9.15 14.04 -13.22
N ALA A 272 -9.23 13.70 -14.52
CA ALA A 272 -8.67 14.49 -15.60
C ALA A 272 -9.27 15.90 -15.67
N THR A 273 -10.59 15.99 -15.54
CA THR A 273 -11.32 17.27 -15.58
C THR A 273 -10.88 18.18 -14.45
N LEU A 274 -10.88 17.67 -13.21
CA LEU A 274 -10.40 18.42 -12.04
C LEU A 274 -8.93 18.84 -12.21
N ALA A 275 -8.06 17.92 -12.64
CA ALA A 275 -6.65 18.20 -12.84
C ALA A 275 -6.40 19.29 -13.90
N LYS A 276 -7.19 19.31 -14.98
CA LYS A 276 -7.13 20.35 -16.02
C LYS A 276 -7.57 21.70 -15.47
N GLN A 277 -8.67 21.75 -14.70
CA GLN A 277 -9.14 22.97 -14.03
C GLN A 277 -8.08 23.55 -13.09
N LEU A 278 -7.34 22.69 -12.39
CA LEU A 278 -6.26 23.09 -11.49
C LEU A 278 -4.92 23.37 -12.19
N GLY A 279 -4.83 23.20 -13.52
CA GLY A 279 -3.58 23.37 -14.27
C GLY A 279 -2.50 22.33 -13.97
N LYS A 280 -2.88 21.16 -13.41
CA LYS A 280 -1.97 20.08 -12.99
C LYS A 280 -1.87 18.93 -13.99
N TYR A 281 -2.73 18.90 -15.00
CA TYR A 281 -2.85 17.76 -15.92
C TYR A 281 -1.70 17.67 -16.93
N LEU A 282 -1.18 16.45 -17.10
CA LEU A 282 -0.21 16.10 -18.12
C LEU A 282 -0.66 14.80 -18.82
N SER A 283 -0.92 14.89 -20.12
CA SER A 283 -1.28 13.72 -20.95
C SER A 283 -0.08 12.78 -21.12
N VAL A 284 -0.36 11.48 -21.02
CA VAL A 284 0.56 10.38 -21.31
C VAL A 284 -0.16 9.42 -22.26
N PRO A 285 0.24 9.36 -23.54
CA PRO A 285 -0.37 8.44 -24.50
C PRO A 285 -0.17 6.98 -24.12
N CYS A 286 -1.24 6.20 -24.28
CA CYS A 286 -1.31 4.75 -24.16
C CYS A 286 -2.26 4.24 -25.26
#